data_AF-A0A955NPF6-F1
#
_entry.id   AF-A0A955NPF6-F1
#
_cell.length_a   1.000
_cell.length_b   1.000
_cell.length_c   1.000
_cell.angle_alpha   90.00
_cell.angle_beta   90.00
_cell.angle_gamma   90.00
#
_symmetry.space_group_name_H-M   'P 1'
#
loop_
_entity.id
_entity.type
_entity.pdbx_description
1 polymer ?
#
loop_
_entity_poly.entity_id
_entity_poly.type
_entity_poly.pdbx_seq_one_letter_code
_entity_poly.pdbx_strand_id
1 'polypeptide(L)'
;CPINKMQLLEVVNAYLNGRRPNVSPHSVCMECKSAGKVCVMVAKGTPCLGPMTHAGCGALCPGYQRGCYGCFGPKEEANAESLSGWFQDRFGMTDPEIVRTFRGFNAYAEPFRKESEAHDD
;
A
#
# COMPACT_ATOMS: atom_id res chain seq x y z
N CYS A 1 -2.11 -0.02 -12.34
CA CYS A 1 -0.73 -0.16 -11.85
C CYS A 1 0.22 -0.28 -13.03
N PRO A 2 0.62 0.82 -13.70
CA PRO A 2 1.96 0.81 -14.23
C PRO A 2 2.93 1.16 -13.10
N ILE A 3 4.11 0.55 -13.17
CA ILE A 3 5.27 0.98 -12.39
C ILE A 3 5.62 2.44 -12.70
N ASN A 4 6.29 3.11 -11.76
CA ASN A 4 6.76 4.47 -11.98
C ASN A 4 7.91 4.50 -13.01
N LYS A 5 7.87 5.44 -13.98
CA LYS A 5 8.91 5.61 -15.01
C LYS A 5 10.31 5.75 -14.41
N MET A 6 10.46 6.56 -13.37
CA MET A 6 11.75 6.81 -12.72
C MET A 6 12.27 5.57 -11.98
N GLN A 7 11.39 4.79 -11.35
CA GLN A 7 11.79 3.53 -10.73
C GLN A 7 12.23 2.50 -11.77
N LEU A 8 11.56 2.43 -12.92
CA LEU A 8 11.98 1.56 -14.02
C LEU A 8 13.37 1.96 -14.53
N LEU A 9 13.58 3.25 -14.80
CA LEU A 9 14.88 3.76 -15.23
C LEU A 9 15.99 3.48 -14.20
N GLU A 10 15.68 3.62 -12.91
CA GLU A 10 16.60 3.31 -11.83
C GLU A 10 17.01 1.83 -11.83
N VAL A 11 16.04 0.91 -11.95
CA VAL A 11 16.33 -0.54 -11.99
C VAL A 11 17.15 -0.91 -13.22
N VAL A 12 16.79 -0.40 -14.41
CA VAL A 12 17.52 -0.67 -15.65
C VAL A 12 18.95 -0.14 -15.57
N ASN A 13 19.12 1.11 -15.12
CA ASN A 13 20.44 1.72 -14.96
C ASN A 13 21.28 0.96 -13.92
N ALA A 14 20.67 0.54 -12.81
CA ALA A 14 21.34 -0.24 -11.77
C ALA A 14 21.85 -1.58 -12.31
N TYR A 15 21.01 -2.30 -13.05
CA TYR A 15 21.35 -3.58 -13.65
C TYR A 15 22.52 -3.44 -14.64
N LEU A 16 22.46 -2.46 -15.55
CA LEU A 16 23.51 -2.23 -16.55
C LEU A 16 24.87 -1.88 -15.92
N ASN A 17 24.87 -1.28 -14.72
CA ASN A 17 26.08 -0.90 -14.00
C ASN A 17 26.47 -1.90 -12.88
N GLY A 18 25.82 -3.06 -12.79
CA GLY A 18 26.17 -4.08 -11.79
C GLY A 18 25.95 -3.64 -10.34
N ARG A 19 25.05 -2.68 -10.09
CA ARG A 19 24.75 -2.15 -8.75
C ARG A 19 23.35 -2.57 -8.29
N ARG A 20 23.11 -2.54 -6.97
CA ARG A 20 21.76 -2.71 -6.42
C ARG A 20 20.88 -1.50 -6.79
N PRO A 21 19.63 -1.69 -7.23
CA PRO A 21 18.69 -0.60 -7.44
C PRO A 21 18.37 0.13 -6.13
N ASN A 22 18.31 1.46 -6.20
CA ASN A 22 17.87 2.32 -5.11
C ASN A 22 16.36 2.59 -5.22
N VAL A 23 15.57 1.60 -4.82
CA VAL A 23 14.11 1.74 -4.71
C VAL A 23 13.70 1.87 -3.24
N SER A 24 12.69 2.70 -2.96
CA SER A 24 12.31 3.01 -1.57
C SER A 24 11.79 1.77 -0.83
N PRO A 25 12.34 1.42 0.35
CA PRO A 25 11.82 0.34 1.19
C PRO A 25 10.64 0.80 2.06
N HIS A 26 10.37 2.10 2.12
CA HIS A 26 9.38 2.68 3.03
C HIS A 26 7.95 2.59 2.50
N SER A 27 6.98 2.83 3.40
CA SER A 27 5.57 2.87 3.02
C SER A 27 5.22 4.15 2.25
N VAL A 28 4.14 4.08 1.46
CA VAL A 28 3.51 5.25 0.81
C VAL A 28 3.20 6.37 1.81
N CYS A 29 3.00 6.06 3.10
CA CYS A 29 2.80 7.08 4.12
C CYS A 29 3.94 8.10 4.18
N MET A 30 5.19 7.71 3.97
CA MET A 30 6.32 8.64 3.98
C MET A 30 6.20 9.66 2.84
N GLU A 31 5.87 9.22 1.63
CA GLU A 31 5.61 10.11 0.49
C GLU A 31 4.37 10.98 0.69
N CYS A 32 3.31 10.40 1.26
CA CYS A 32 2.05 11.10 1.53
C CYS A 32 2.27 12.27 2.50
N LYS A 33 3.06 12.04 3.55
CA LYS A 33 3.42 13.05 4.55
C LYS A 33 4.40 14.09 4.01
N SER A 34 5.43 13.67 3.28
CA SER A 34 6.39 14.61 2.68
C SER A 34 5.72 15.52 1.63
N ALA A 35 4.72 15.01 0.91
CA ALA A 35 3.93 15.77 -0.06
C ALA A 35 2.77 16.57 0.58
N GLY A 36 2.69 16.65 1.92
CA GLY A 36 1.69 17.45 2.63
C GLY A 36 0.24 16.99 2.44
N LYS A 37 0.01 15.71 2.10
CA LYS A 37 -1.35 15.21 1.87
C LYS A 37 -2.06 14.97 3.21
N VAL A 38 -3.29 15.46 3.30
CA VAL A 38 -4.16 15.19 4.45
C VAL A 38 -4.45 13.69 4.52
N CYS A 39 -4.26 13.09 5.70
CA CYS A 39 -4.47 11.66 5.88
C CYS A 39 -5.96 11.31 5.77
N VAL A 40 -6.35 10.57 4.72
CA VAL A 40 -7.74 10.19 4.46
C VAL A 40 -8.33 9.25 5.51
N MET A 41 -7.51 8.41 6.15
CA MET A 41 -7.95 7.55 7.26
C MET A 41 -8.39 8.38 8.46
N VAL A 42 -7.64 9.44 8.79
CA VAL A 42 -7.89 10.27 9.97
C VAL A 42 -8.96 11.32 9.70
N ALA A 43 -8.84 12.04 8.58
CA ALA A 43 -9.72 13.18 8.30
C ALA A 43 -11.10 12.77 7.76
N LYS A 44 -11.23 11.57 7.19
CA LYS A 44 -12.42 11.15 6.44
C LYS A 44 -12.92 9.74 6.75
N GLY A 45 -12.25 9.01 7.63
CA GLY A 45 -12.59 7.62 7.91
C GLY A 45 -12.48 6.70 6.68
N THR A 46 -11.59 7.01 5.73
CA THR A 46 -11.47 6.24 4.48
C THR A 46 -10.40 5.14 4.63
N PRO A 47 -10.74 3.85 4.38
CA PRO A 47 -9.76 2.75 4.36
C PRO A 47 -8.62 3.01 3.39
N CYS A 48 -7.39 2.68 3.78
CA CYS A 48 -6.20 2.99 3.00
C CYS A 48 -5.08 1.98 3.28
N LEU A 49 -4.62 1.27 2.24
CA LEU A 49 -3.50 0.34 2.33
C LEU A 49 -2.12 1.03 2.36
N GLY A 50 -2.09 2.36 2.44
CA GLY A 50 -0.87 3.17 2.39
C GLY A 50 0.19 2.77 3.43
N PRO A 51 -0.17 2.43 4.69
CA PRO A 51 0.79 1.97 5.70
C PRO A 51 1.55 0.69 5.30
N MET A 52 0.92 -0.12 4.46
CA MET A 52 1.38 -1.44 4.07
C MET A 52 2.03 -1.48 2.70
N THR A 53 1.96 -0.41 1.91
CA THR A 53 2.32 -0.43 0.49
C THR A 53 3.67 0.23 0.24
N HIS A 54 4.51 -0.32 -0.63
CA HIS A 54 5.75 0.31 -1.06
C HIS A 54 5.53 1.73 -1.64
N ALA A 55 6.40 2.66 -1.24
CA ALA A 55 6.52 3.97 -1.85
C ALA A 55 7.01 3.90 -3.31
N GLY A 56 6.85 5.01 -4.04
CA GLY A 56 7.27 5.18 -5.44
C GLY A 56 6.17 5.63 -6.38
N CYS A 57 4.91 5.54 -5.94
CA CYS A 57 3.76 5.99 -6.71
C CYS A 57 3.47 7.50 -6.55
N GLY A 58 4.23 8.19 -5.68
CA GLY A 58 4.07 9.62 -5.41
C GLY A 58 2.81 9.93 -4.59
N ALA A 59 2.34 8.97 -3.79
CA ALA A 59 1.09 9.05 -3.04
C ALA A 59 -0.11 9.56 -3.87
N LEU A 60 -0.24 9.05 -5.11
CA LEU A 60 -1.24 9.50 -6.08
C LEU A 60 -2.67 9.41 -5.53
N CYS A 61 -3.09 8.25 -5.03
CA CYS A 61 -4.48 8.04 -4.59
C CYS A 61 -4.86 9.00 -3.42
N PRO A 62 -4.05 9.11 -2.34
CA PRO A 62 -4.29 10.12 -1.30
C PRO A 62 -4.29 11.56 -1.82
N GLY A 63 -3.48 11.87 -2.83
CA GLY A 63 -3.49 13.17 -3.52
C GLY A 63 -4.84 13.53 -4.14
N TYR A 64 -5.62 12.52 -4.53
CA TYR A 64 -7.00 12.65 -5.02
C TYR A 64 -8.04 12.27 -3.95
N GLN A 65 -7.70 12.38 -2.66
CA GLN A 65 -8.60 12.16 -1.54
C GLN A 65 -9.19 10.74 -1.48
N ARG A 66 -8.46 9.74 -1.99
CA ARG A 66 -8.81 8.32 -1.95
C ARG A 66 -7.83 7.55 -1.08
N GLY A 67 -8.28 6.42 -0.53
CA GLY A 67 -7.39 5.44 0.06
C GLY A 67 -6.35 4.93 -0.95
N CYS A 68 -5.15 4.59 -0.48
CA CYS A 68 -4.21 3.83 -1.29
C CYS A 68 -4.78 2.41 -1.50
N TYR A 69 -4.69 1.93 -2.73
CA TYR A 69 -5.22 0.62 -3.13
C TYR A 69 -4.21 -0.53 -3.04
N GLY A 70 -2.99 -0.29 -2.56
CA GLY A 70 -2.00 -1.36 -2.42
C GLY A 70 -1.39 -1.86 -3.73
N CYS A 71 -1.45 -1.08 -4.80
CA CYS A 71 -1.04 -1.54 -6.13
C CYS A 71 0.47 -1.73 -6.30
N PHE A 72 1.32 -1.09 -5.48
CA PHE A 72 2.79 -1.23 -5.51
C PHE A 72 3.28 -2.41 -4.64
N GLY A 73 2.36 -3.19 -4.07
CA GLY A 73 2.67 -4.38 -3.29
C GLY A 73 2.99 -4.07 -1.82
N PRO A 74 2.92 -5.10 -0.95
CA PRO A 74 3.24 -4.96 0.45
C PRO A 74 4.72 -4.57 0.64
N LYS A 75 4.98 -3.61 1.53
CA LYS A 75 6.34 -3.23 1.93
C LYS A 75 6.98 -4.30 2.82
N GLU A 76 8.26 -4.12 3.15
CA GLU A 76 8.93 -4.92 4.17
C GLU A 76 8.16 -4.83 5.50
N GLU A 77 8.02 -5.96 6.21
CA GLU A 77 7.33 -6.06 7.50
C GLU A 77 5.93 -5.42 7.49
N ALA A 78 5.14 -5.79 6.48
CA ALA A 78 3.76 -5.34 6.35
C ALA A 78 2.86 -6.10 7.35
N ASN A 79 2.39 -5.41 8.40
CA ASN A 79 1.50 -5.97 9.43
C ASN A 79 0.02 -5.83 9.01
N ALA A 80 -0.49 -6.83 8.28
CA ALA A 80 -1.84 -6.80 7.70
C ALA A 80 -2.92 -6.94 8.76
N GLU A 81 -2.72 -7.85 9.71
CA GLU A 81 -3.60 -8.14 10.85
C GLU A 81 -3.87 -6.88 11.69
N SER A 82 -2.82 -6.11 12.00
CA SER A 82 -3.00 -4.88 12.75
C SER A 82 -3.79 -3.83 11.96
N LEU A 83 -3.64 -3.78 10.64
CA LEU A 83 -4.35 -2.81 9.81
C LEU A 83 -5.81 -3.19 9.60
N SER A 84 -6.12 -4.47 9.36
CA SER A 84 -7.49 -4.98 9.23
C SER A 84 -8.26 -4.82 10.54
N GLY A 85 -7.67 -5.19 11.68
CA GLY A 85 -8.26 -4.97 13.00
C GLY A 85 -8.53 -3.49 13.26
N TRP A 86 -7.61 -2.60 12.86
CA TRP A 86 -7.85 -1.16 12.95
C TRP A 86 -9.00 -0.68 12.05
N PHE A 87 -9.14 -1.23 10.85
CA PHE A 87 -10.28 -0.93 9.97
C PHE A 87 -11.61 -1.41 10.56
N GLN A 88 -11.66 -2.61 11.13
CA GLN A 88 -12.84 -3.12 11.82
C GLN A 88 -13.20 -2.22 13.01
N ASP A 89 -12.22 -1.95 13.89
CA ASP A 89 -12.43 -1.18 15.12
C ASP A 89 -12.81 0.29 14.88
N ARG A 90 -12.23 0.93 13.86
CA ARG A 90 -12.39 2.38 13.65
C ARG A 90 -13.41 2.72 12.58
N PHE A 91 -13.59 1.85 11.58
CA PHE A 91 -14.49 2.10 10.46
C PHE A 91 -15.67 1.13 10.41
N GLY A 92 -15.71 0.11 11.28
CA GLY A 92 -16.79 -0.88 11.29
C GLY A 92 -16.81 -1.75 10.03
N MET A 93 -15.66 -1.90 9.36
CA MET A 93 -15.58 -2.72 8.15
C MET A 93 -15.91 -4.18 8.45
N THR A 94 -16.70 -4.78 7.59
CA THR A 94 -17.06 -6.20 7.64
C THR A 94 -15.98 -7.07 7.00
N ASP A 95 -15.94 -8.36 7.34
CA ASP A 95 -14.99 -9.31 6.76
C ASP A 95 -15.01 -9.33 5.22
N PRO A 96 -16.18 -9.34 4.54
CA PRO A 96 -16.22 -9.22 3.08
C PRO A 96 -15.61 -7.92 2.53
N GLU A 97 -15.65 -6.81 3.27
CA GLU A 97 -15.01 -5.55 2.86
C GLU A 97 -13.49 -5.60 3.06
N ILE A 98 -13.02 -6.25 4.12
CA ILE A 98 -11.61 -6.51 4.35
C ILE A 98 -11.05 -7.40 3.23
N VAL A 99 -11.72 -8.52 2.92
CA VAL A 99 -11.34 -9.42 1.82
C VAL A 99 -11.20 -8.67 0.50
N ARG A 100 -12.20 -7.86 0.13
CA ARG A 100 -12.16 -7.06 -1.11
C ARG A 100 -11.00 -6.05 -1.13
N THR A 101 -10.67 -5.48 0.02
CA THR A 101 -9.58 -4.50 0.15
C THR A 101 -8.23 -5.16 -0.12
N PHE A 102 -7.94 -6.31 0.50
CA PHE A 102 -6.66 -7.01 0.33
C PHE A 102 -6.54 -7.76 -1.00
N ARG A 103 -7.65 -8.17 -1.62
CA ARG A 103 -7.67 -8.87 -2.92
C ARG A 103 -7.72 -7.95 -4.15
N GLY A 104 -7.54 -6.63 -3.99
CA GLY A 104 -7.69 -5.66 -5.08
C GLY A 104 -6.62 -5.72 -6.19
N PHE A 105 -5.32 -5.65 -5.83
CA PHE A 105 -4.22 -5.60 -6.81
C PHE A 105 -3.16 -6.69 -6.62
N ASN A 106 -2.57 -6.78 -5.42
CA ASN A 106 -1.51 -7.74 -5.11
C ASN A 106 -2.06 -8.89 -4.25
N ALA A 107 -3.21 -9.45 -4.65
CA ALA A 107 -3.99 -10.39 -3.86
C ALA A 107 -3.22 -11.64 -3.42
N TYR A 108 -2.28 -12.11 -4.24
CA TYR A 108 -1.48 -13.30 -3.95
C TYR A 108 -0.15 -13.00 -3.23
N ALA A 109 0.16 -11.73 -2.97
CA ALA A 109 1.31 -11.37 -2.15
C ALA A 109 1.07 -11.84 -0.72
N GLU A 110 2.05 -12.50 -0.11
CA GLU A 110 1.85 -13.29 1.10
C GLU A 110 1.14 -12.54 2.25
N PRO A 111 1.50 -11.28 2.60
CA PRO A 111 0.80 -10.56 3.67
C PRO A 111 -0.67 -10.28 3.34
N PHE A 112 -0.98 -9.97 2.09
CA PHE A 112 -2.36 -9.66 1.67
C PHE A 112 -3.18 -10.93 1.50
N ARG A 113 -2.56 -12.00 1.00
CA ARG A 113 -3.21 -13.30 0.83
C ARG A 113 -3.64 -13.87 2.18
N LYS A 114 -2.70 -13.99 3.12
CA LYS A 114 -2.98 -14.52 4.47
C LYS A 114 -4.06 -13.73 5.18
N GLU A 115 -3.98 -12.40 5.13
CA GLU A 115 -4.99 -11.55 5.75
C GLU A 115 -6.36 -11.76 5.11
N SER A 116 -6.43 -11.78 3.78
CA SER A 116 -7.71 -12.00 3.11
C SER A 116 -8.28 -13.40 3.34
N GLU A 117 -7.46 -14.41 3.57
CA GLU A 117 -7.91 -15.77 3.91
C GLU A 117 -8.43 -15.85 5.35
N ALA A 118 -7.85 -15.09 6.28
CA ALA A 118 -8.30 -15.02 7.67
C ALA A 118 -9.69 -14.38 7.85
N HIS A 119 -10.20 -13.68 6.82
CA HIS A 119 -11.50 -13.01 6.80
C HIS A 119 -12.47 -13.59 5.75
N ASP A 120 -12.19 -14.76 5.17
CA ASP A 120 -13.00 -15.37 4.09
C ASP A 120 -14.05 -16.39 4.59
N ASP A 121 -14.30 -16.44 5.91
CA ASP A 121 -15.20 -17.39 6.59
C ASP A 121 -16.63 -16.83 6.81
#